data_AF-A0A530QMM1-F1
#
_entry.id   AF-A0A530QMM1-F1
#
_cell.length_a   1.000
_cell.length_b   1.000
_cell.length_c   1.000
_cell.angle_alpha   90.00
_cell.angle_beta   90.00
_cell.angle_gamma   90.00
#
_symmetry.space_group_name_H-M   'P 1'
#
loop_
_entity.id
_entity.type
_entity.pdbx_description
1 polymer ?
#
loop_
_entity_poly.entity_id
_entity_poly.type
_entity_poly.pdbx_seq_one_letter_code
_entity_poly.pdbx_strand_id
1 'polypeptide(L)'
;WWIGSALLVEADSFAWALPFAVVGIPLALAFFYGFATAVARLLWSNDIGRIAALAFGFGLAEWLRDFLFTGFPWNAVGYAAMPVPLLMQSVSVTGMVGMNALAVFVFALPALLAARRHVRLGAALLAVVVAAHVGFGYIRLAIPEKP
;
A
#
# COMPACT_ATOMS: atom_id res chain seq x y z
N TRP A 1 11.10 -14.79 6.10
CA TRP A 1 11.54 -15.08 7.48
C TRP A 1 10.45 -15.84 8.24
N TRP A 2 9.38 -15.19 8.70
CA TRP A 2 8.37 -15.84 9.57
C TRP A 2 7.68 -17.07 8.96
N ILE A 3 7.38 -17.09 7.65
CA ILE A 3 6.83 -18.28 6.98
C ILE A 3 7.83 -19.45 7.04
N GLY A 4 9.11 -19.18 6.80
CA GLY A 4 10.17 -20.19 6.91
C GLY A 4 10.31 -20.70 8.35
N SER A 5 10.23 -19.81 9.34
CA SER A 5 10.26 -20.19 10.76
C SER A 5 9.10 -21.13 11.13
N ALA A 6 7.93 -20.98 10.53
CA ALA A 6 6.81 -21.89 10.76
C ALA A 6 7.11 -23.33 10.28
N LEU A 7 7.87 -23.50 9.19
CA LEU A 7 8.26 -24.82 8.70
C LEU A 7 9.30 -25.53 9.59
N LEU A 8 10.04 -24.76 10.40
CA LEU A 8 11.03 -25.31 11.32
C LEU A 8 10.42 -25.91 12.59
N VAL A 9 9.12 -25.69 12.85
CA VAL A 9 8.42 -26.31 13.99
C VAL A 9 8.33 -27.83 13.80
N GLU A 10 8.11 -28.28 12.56
CA GLU A 10 8.10 -29.70 12.16
C GLU A 10 9.16 -29.95 11.08
N ALA A 11 10.41 -29.61 11.41
CA ALA A 11 11.51 -29.60 10.45
C ALA A 11 11.75 -30.97 9.78
N ASP A 12 11.57 -32.07 10.52
CA ASP A 12 11.75 -33.43 9.99
C ASP A 12 10.87 -33.71 8.76
N SER A 13 9.69 -33.10 8.71
CA SER A 13 8.72 -33.24 7.62
C SER A 13 8.85 -32.14 6.56
N PHE A 14 9.20 -30.90 6.96
CA PHE A 14 9.01 -29.71 6.11
C PHE A 14 10.26 -28.87 5.84
N ALA A 15 11.43 -29.20 6.38
CA ALA A 15 12.65 -28.42 6.15
C ALA A 15 13.02 -28.30 4.66
N TRP A 16 12.72 -29.32 3.84
CA TRP A 16 12.94 -29.29 2.39
C TRP A 16 12.19 -28.16 1.67
N ALA A 17 11.08 -27.68 2.25
CA ALA A 17 10.23 -26.64 1.66
C ALA A 17 10.72 -25.21 1.96
N LEU A 18 11.75 -25.04 2.81
CA LEU A 18 12.28 -23.74 3.20
C LEU A 18 12.66 -22.83 2.02
N PRO A 19 13.34 -23.30 0.95
CA PRO A 19 13.69 -22.45 -0.18
C PRO A 19 12.45 -21.85 -0.85
N PHE A 20 11.35 -22.62 -0.96
CA PHE A 20 10.09 -22.14 -1.54
C PHE A 20 9.39 -21.13 -0.63
N ALA A 21 9.40 -21.36 0.69
CA ALA A 21 8.82 -20.43 1.65
C ALA A 21 9.58 -19.09 1.74
N VAL A 22 10.92 -19.15 1.69
CA VAL A 22 11.77 -17.96 1.89
C VAL A 22 12.01 -17.19 0.59
N VAL A 23 12.13 -17.86 -0.55
CA VAL A 23 12.42 -17.24 -1.85
C VAL A 23 11.22 -17.29 -2.78
N GLY A 24 10.56 -18.45 -2.88
CA GLY A 24 9.43 -18.67 -3.80
C GLY A 24 8.24 -17.74 -3.54
N ILE A 25 7.79 -17.62 -2.29
CA ILE A 25 6.66 -16.74 -1.93
C ILE A 25 6.99 -15.27 -2.23
N PRO A 26 8.11 -14.68 -1.74
CA PRO A 26 8.46 -13.31 -2.12
C PRO A 26 8.63 -13.09 -3.62
N LEU A 27 9.19 -14.07 -4.34
CA LEU A 27 9.33 -14.01 -5.80
C LEU A 27 7.96 -13.92 -6.49
N ALA A 28 7.02 -14.77 -6.09
CA ALA A 28 5.65 -14.74 -6.60
C ALA A 28 4.95 -13.41 -6.28
N LEU A 29 5.12 -12.90 -5.06
CA LEU A 29 4.53 -11.62 -4.66
C LEU A 29 5.15 -10.42 -5.37
N ALA A 30 6.45 -10.48 -5.71
CA ALA A 30 7.14 -9.42 -6.44
C ALA A 30 6.53 -9.15 -7.83
N PHE A 31 5.88 -10.14 -8.45
CA PHE A 31 5.16 -9.95 -9.72
C PHE A 31 4.03 -8.92 -9.61
N PHE A 32 3.34 -8.83 -8.46
CA PHE A 32 2.30 -7.82 -8.28
C PHE A 32 2.88 -6.40 -8.30
N TYR A 33 4.05 -6.18 -7.67
CA TYR A 33 4.71 -4.87 -7.69
C TYR A 33 5.39 -4.58 -9.02
N GLY A 34 5.96 -5.59 -9.68
CA GLY A 34 6.39 -5.48 -11.08
C GLY A 34 5.24 -5.05 -11.99
N PHE A 35 4.08 -5.71 -11.87
CA PHE A 35 2.85 -5.36 -12.58
C PHE A 35 2.38 -3.94 -12.26
N ALA A 36 2.38 -3.52 -10.99
CA ALA A 36 2.03 -2.16 -10.59
C ALA A 36 2.88 -1.11 -11.32
N THR A 37 4.20 -1.33 -11.37
CA THR A 37 5.12 -0.42 -12.07
C THR A 37 4.96 -0.47 -13.60
N ALA A 38 4.63 -1.63 -14.16
CA ALA A 38 4.31 -1.75 -15.59
C ALA A 38 3.04 -0.97 -15.95
N VAL A 39 1.97 -1.11 -15.16
CA VAL A 39 0.73 -0.32 -15.32
C VAL A 39 1.01 1.17 -15.19
N ALA A 40 1.77 1.57 -14.17
CA ALA A 40 2.17 2.96 -13.99
C ALA A 40 2.96 3.50 -15.20
N ARG A 41 3.83 2.67 -15.79
CA ARG A 41 4.62 3.02 -16.97
C ARG A 41 3.77 3.24 -18.22
N LEU A 42 2.67 2.48 -18.38
CA LEU A 42 1.72 2.63 -19.49
C LEU A 42 0.94 3.94 -19.41
N LEU A 43 0.62 4.40 -18.19
CA LEU A 43 -0.12 5.64 -17.92
C LEU A 43 0.81 6.84 -17.65
N TRP A 44 2.10 6.69 -17.91
CA TRP A 44 3.12 7.63 -17.45
C TRP A 44 3.00 8.99 -18.13
N SER A 45 3.20 10.06 -17.35
CA SER A 45 3.35 11.42 -17.86
C SER A 45 4.61 12.09 -17.30
N ASN A 46 5.07 13.15 -17.96
CA ASN A 46 6.26 13.91 -17.54
C ASN A 46 6.00 14.82 -16.33
N ASP A 47 4.76 14.83 -15.83
CA ASP A 47 4.26 15.79 -14.85
C ASP A 47 4.00 15.09 -13.51
N ILE A 48 3.16 15.70 -12.66
CA ILE A 48 2.66 15.06 -11.43
C ILE A 48 1.83 13.80 -11.71
N GLY A 49 1.31 13.63 -12.93
CA GLY A 49 0.49 12.47 -13.31
C GLY A 49 1.19 11.12 -13.12
N ARG A 50 2.53 11.05 -13.19
CA ARG A 50 3.28 9.83 -12.84
C ARG A 50 3.06 9.34 -11.40
N ILE A 51 2.80 10.26 -10.47
CA ILE A 51 2.51 9.94 -9.06
C ILE A 51 1.14 9.28 -8.97
N ALA A 52 0.15 9.83 -9.68
CA ALA A 52 -1.19 9.24 -9.78
C ALA A 52 -1.17 7.89 -10.51
N ALA A 53 -0.38 7.76 -11.57
CA ALA A 53 -0.20 6.50 -12.30
C ALA A 53 0.42 5.41 -11.40
N LEU A 54 1.41 5.75 -10.58
CA LEU A 54 2.00 4.83 -9.61
C LEU A 54 0.99 4.41 -8.53
N ALA A 55 0.26 5.37 -7.97
CA ALA A 55 -0.78 5.10 -6.98
C ALA A 55 -1.87 4.17 -7.53
N PHE A 56 -2.31 4.40 -8.76
CA PHE A 56 -3.27 3.55 -9.45
C PHE A 56 -2.73 2.13 -9.69
N GLY A 57 -1.50 2.01 -10.20
CA GLY A 57 -0.86 0.72 -10.44
C GLY A 57 -0.75 -0.12 -9.18
N PHE A 58 -0.35 0.49 -8.05
CA PHE A 58 -0.28 -0.20 -6.76
C PHE A 58 -1.66 -0.52 -6.20
N GLY A 59 -2.65 0.37 -6.32
CA GLY A 59 -4.03 0.09 -5.93
C GLY A 59 -4.60 -1.13 -6.68
N LEU A 60 -4.37 -1.20 -7.99
CA LEU A 60 -4.79 -2.34 -8.81
C LEU A 60 -4.04 -3.62 -8.45
N ALA A 61 -2.72 -3.56 -8.27
CA ALA A 61 -1.92 -4.73 -7.91
C ALA A 61 -2.32 -5.30 -6.53
N GLU A 62 -2.55 -4.44 -5.54
CA GLU A 62 -3.03 -4.87 -4.23
C GLU A 62 -4.43 -5.46 -4.29
N TRP A 63 -5.35 -4.84 -5.06
CA TRP A 63 -6.69 -5.40 -5.27
C TRP A 63 -6.64 -6.80 -5.91
N LEU A 64 -5.78 -7.02 -6.91
CA LEU A 64 -5.57 -8.34 -7.50
C LEU A 64 -4.99 -9.34 -6.48
N ARG A 65 -4.10 -8.87 -5.60
CA ARG A 65 -3.45 -9.68 -4.56
C ARG A 65 -4.43 -10.13 -3.46
N ASP A 66 -5.58 -9.47 -3.34
CA ASP A 66 -6.64 -9.84 -2.40
C ASP A 66 -7.35 -11.16 -2.77
N PHE A 67 -7.38 -11.55 -4.06
CA PHE A 67 -8.17 -12.71 -4.50
C PHE A 67 -7.49 -13.65 -5.50
N LEU A 68 -6.49 -13.21 -6.26
CA LEU A 68 -5.77 -14.12 -7.17
C LEU A 68 -5.07 -15.22 -6.37
N PHE A 69 -5.16 -16.46 -6.88
CA PHE A 69 -4.57 -17.65 -6.25
C PHE A 69 -4.99 -17.82 -4.78
N THR A 70 -6.28 -17.61 -4.48
CA THR A 70 -6.89 -17.62 -3.12
C THR A 70 -6.60 -16.39 -2.25
N GLY A 71 -5.77 -15.46 -2.72
CA GLY A 71 -5.45 -14.21 -2.04
C GLY A 71 -4.32 -14.34 -1.02
N PHE A 72 -3.42 -13.35 -1.00
CA PHE A 72 -2.41 -13.20 0.06
C PHE A 72 -2.10 -11.72 0.31
N PRO A 73 -3.04 -10.94 0.87
CA PRO A 73 -2.90 -9.48 1.04
C PRO A 73 -2.12 -9.08 2.30
N TRP A 74 -1.19 -9.93 2.74
CA TRP A 74 -0.37 -9.64 3.92
C TRP A 74 0.53 -8.42 3.70
N ASN A 75 0.71 -7.58 4.73
CA ASN A 75 1.53 -6.36 4.68
C ASN A 75 1.17 -5.39 3.53
N ALA A 76 -0.12 -5.21 3.26
CA ALA A 76 -0.58 -4.23 2.28
C ALA A 76 -0.07 -2.80 2.59
N VAL A 77 0.27 -2.07 1.53
CA VAL A 77 0.98 -0.77 1.62
C VAL A 77 0.19 0.27 2.42
N GLY A 78 -1.15 0.20 2.37
CA GLY A 78 -2.06 1.07 3.10
C GLY A 78 -1.87 1.01 4.62
N TYR A 79 -1.37 -0.10 5.18
CA TYR A 79 -1.08 -0.20 6.61
C TYR A 79 -0.02 0.81 7.08
N ALA A 80 0.92 1.19 6.20
CA ALA A 80 1.92 2.21 6.54
C ALA A 80 1.30 3.59 6.82
N ALA A 81 0.12 3.88 6.27
CA ALA A 81 -0.63 5.11 6.51
C ALA A 81 -1.60 5.00 7.70
N MET A 82 -1.67 3.84 8.37
CA MET A 82 -2.65 3.55 9.44
C MET A 82 -2.03 2.89 10.70
N PRO A 83 -0.91 3.40 11.24
CA PRO A 83 -0.22 2.76 12.37
C PRO A 83 -0.96 2.85 13.72
N VAL A 84 -1.98 3.71 13.83
CA VAL A 84 -2.72 3.97 15.07
C VAL A 84 -4.21 4.12 14.77
N PRO A 85 -5.11 3.85 15.74
CA PRO A 85 -6.56 3.90 15.53
C PRO A 85 -7.07 5.20 14.91
N LEU A 86 -6.49 6.34 15.26
CA LEU A 86 -6.78 7.64 14.65
C LEU A 86 -6.66 7.59 13.11
N LEU A 87 -5.59 7.00 12.61
CA LEU A 87 -5.29 6.95 11.18
C LEU A 87 -5.98 5.77 10.47
N MET A 88 -6.50 4.80 11.22
CA MET A 88 -7.24 3.67 10.63
C MET A 88 -8.64 4.07 10.15
N GLN A 89 -9.17 5.21 10.58
CA GLN A 89 -10.56 5.56 10.36
C GLN A 89 -10.93 5.69 8.87
N SER A 90 -10.06 6.27 8.05
CA SER A 90 -10.35 6.51 6.62
C SER A 90 -10.64 5.23 5.83
N VAL A 91 -10.13 4.07 6.29
CA VAL A 91 -10.40 2.77 5.65
C VAL A 91 -11.89 2.44 5.63
N SER A 92 -12.69 2.98 6.56
CA SER A 92 -14.13 2.72 6.60
C SER A 92 -14.88 3.33 5.42
N VAL A 93 -14.28 4.31 4.74
CA VAL A 93 -14.88 5.00 3.59
C VAL A 93 -14.20 4.55 2.30
N THR A 94 -12.87 4.49 2.29
CA THR A 94 -12.10 4.21 1.08
C THR A 94 -11.90 2.71 0.82
N GLY A 95 -12.13 1.87 1.83
CA GLY A 95 -11.68 0.48 1.83
C GLY A 95 -10.15 0.36 1.80
N MET A 96 -9.67 -0.88 1.78
CA MET A 96 -8.23 -1.16 1.79
C MET A 96 -7.56 -0.76 0.46
N VAL A 97 -8.22 -1.00 -0.67
CA VAL A 97 -7.73 -0.62 -2.02
C VAL A 97 -7.51 0.89 -2.12
N GLY A 98 -8.48 1.68 -1.63
CA GLY A 98 -8.33 3.14 -1.61
C GLY A 98 -7.19 3.59 -0.70
N MET A 99 -7.04 2.97 0.48
CA MET A 99 -5.90 3.25 1.38
C MET A 99 -4.55 2.90 0.75
N ASN A 100 -4.45 1.78 0.02
CA ASN A 100 -3.24 1.41 -0.72
C ASN A 100 -2.86 2.48 -1.75
N ALA A 101 -3.82 2.91 -2.57
CA ALA A 101 -3.58 3.96 -3.56
C ALA A 101 -3.22 5.30 -2.92
N LEU A 102 -3.94 5.74 -1.88
CA LEU A 102 -3.68 6.99 -1.17
C LEU A 102 -2.31 6.98 -0.47
N ALA A 103 -1.93 5.87 0.17
CA ALA A 103 -0.63 5.74 0.80
C ALA A 103 0.50 5.90 -0.22
N VAL A 104 0.43 5.21 -1.35
CA VAL A 104 1.43 5.32 -2.43
C VAL A 104 1.44 6.74 -3.00
N PHE A 105 0.27 7.35 -3.23
CA PHE A 105 0.18 8.73 -3.72
C PHE A 105 0.91 9.70 -2.79
N VAL A 106 0.56 9.71 -1.49
CA VAL A 106 1.13 10.60 -0.47
C VAL A 106 2.63 10.38 -0.31
N PHE A 107 3.07 9.12 -0.17
CA PHE A 107 4.49 8.81 0.03
C PHE A 107 5.35 9.00 -1.21
N ALA A 108 4.78 9.05 -2.41
CA ALA A 108 5.50 9.35 -3.64
C ALA A 108 5.59 10.86 -3.96
N LEU A 109 4.75 11.72 -3.37
CA LEU A 109 4.79 13.17 -3.60
C LEU A 109 6.18 13.82 -3.35
N PRO A 110 6.97 13.42 -2.32
CA PRO A 110 8.32 13.94 -2.14
C PRO A 110 9.27 13.74 -3.33
N ALA A 111 9.00 12.77 -4.22
CA ALA A 111 9.78 12.56 -5.44
C ALA A 111 9.75 13.77 -6.41
N LEU A 112 8.78 14.68 -6.26
CA LEU A 112 8.72 15.92 -7.02
C LEU A 112 9.87 16.89 -6.67
N LEU A 113 10.46 16.77 -5.48
CA LEU A 113 11.64 17.55 -5.07
C LEU A 113 12.86 17.22 -5.93
N ALA A 114 13.05 15.94 -6.27
CA ALA A 114 14.15 15.48 -7.10
C ALA A 114 14.08 16.07 -8.52
N ALA A 115 12.87 16.17 -9.08
CA ALA A 115 12.64 16.76 -10.40
C ALA A 115 12.55 18.30 -10.38
N ARG A 116 12.51 18.92 -9.18
CA ARG A 116 12.29 20.37 -8.97
C ARG A 116 11.10 20.96 -9.73
N ARG A 117 10.08 20.12 -10.01
CA ARG A 117 8.90 20.49 -10.82
C ARG A 117 7.63 20.14 -10.05
N HIS A 118 6.62 21.02 -10.12
CA HIS A 118 5.35 20.87 -9.41
C HIS A 118 5.47 20.76 -7.87
N VAL A 119 6.57 21.20 -7.27
CA VAL A 119 6.84 21.07 -5.83
C VAL A 119 5.75 21.73 -4.98
N ARG A 120 5.32 22.96 -5.32
CA ARG A 120 4.27 23.67 -4.58
C ARG A 120 2.94 22.92 -4.60
N LEU A 121 2.56 22.41 -5.77
CA LEU A 121 1.34 21.61 -5.93
C LEU A 121 1.46 20.30 -5.13
N GLY A 122 2.59 19.62 -5.22
CA GLY A 122 2.84 18.39 -4.46
C GLY A 122 2.78 18.59 -2.95
N ALA A 123 3.39 19.66 -2.44
CA ALA A 123 3.33 20.02 -1.02
C ALA A 123 1.91 20.37 -0.58
N ALA A 124 1.15 21.11 -1.39
CA ALA A 124 -0.25 21.42 -1.10
C ALA A 124 -1.12 20.16 -1.06
N LEU A 125 -0.99 19.27 -2.04
CA LEU A 125 -1.72 17.99 -2.07
C LEU A 125 -1.35 17.11 -0.88
N LEU A 126 -0.06 17.03 -0.53
CA LEU A 126 0.42 16.30 0.64
C LEU A 126 -0.27 16.82 1.91
N ALA A 127 -0.19 18.13 2.14
CA ALA A 127 -0.76 18.76 3.32
C ALA A 127 -2.28 18.56 3.40
N VAL A 128 -3.00 18.75 2.29
CA VAL A 128 -4.45 18.59 2.24
C VAL A 128 -4.87 17.14 2.50
N VAL A 129 -4.24 16.17 1.84
CA VAL A 129 -4.61 14.75 2.00
C VAL A 129 -4.27 14.25 3.40
N VAL A 130 -3.11 14.63 3.96
CA VAL A 130 -2.73 14.25 5.33
C VAL A 130 -3.66 14.92 6.35
N ALA A 131 -3.95 16.21 6.20
CA ALA A 131 -4.88 16.90 7.10
C ALA A 131 -6.30 16.31 7.03
N ALA A 132 -6.78 15.95 5.84
CA ALA A 132 -8.06 15.27 5.67
C ALA A 132 -8.07 13.89 6.34
N HIS A 133 -7.01 13.09 6.16
CA HIS A 133 -6.88 11.76 6.76
C HIS A 133 -6.87 11.82 8.30
N VAL A 134 -6.05 12.70 8.87
CA VAL A 134 -5.96 12.92 10.33
C VAL A 134 -7.26 13.52 10.87
N GLY A 135 -7.78 14.55 10.21
CA GLY A 135 -8.98 15.27 10.64
C GLY A 135 -10.23 14.40 10.60
N PHE A 136 -10.40 13.59 9.54
CA PHE A 136 -11.48 12.61 9.47
C PHE A 136 -11.39 11.60 10.61
N GLY A 137 -10.20 11.10 10.89
CA GLY A 137 -9.99 10.18 12.00
C GLY A 137 -10.33 10.76 13.35
N TYR A 138 -9.93 12.01 13.60
CA TYR A 138 -10.22 12.73 14.83
C TYR A 138 -11.72 12.92 15.01
N ILE A 139 -12.41 13.42 13.97
CA ILE A 139 -13.86 13.66 14.00
C ILE A 139 -14.61 12.35 14.24
N ARG A 140 -14.26 11.27 13.51
CA ARG A 140 -14.96 9.99 13.62
C ARG A 140 -14.84 9.38 15.02
N LEU A 141 -13.66 9.45 15.65
CA LEU A 141 -13.43 8.91 16.98
C LEU A 141 -14.01 9.78 18.10
N ALA A 142 -14.25 11.07 17.84
CA ALA A 142 -14.86 11.97 18.80
C ALA A 142 -16.40 11.84 18.88
N ILE A 143 -17.03 11.18 17.90
CA ILE A 143 -18.47 10.95 17.91
C ILE A 143 -18.78 9.83 18.93
N PRO A 144 -19.64 10.10 19.94
CA PRO A 144 -20.05 9.06 20.89
C PRO A 144 -20.74 7.90 20.16
N GLU A 145 -20.44 6.67 20.58
CA GLU A 145 -21.20 5.50 20.10
C GLU A 145 -22.66 5.66 20.49
N LYS A 146 -23.57 5.45 19.52
CA LYS A 146 -25.00 5.39 19.83
C LYS A 146 -25.24 4.16 20.72
N PRO A 147 -26.05 4.28 21.78
CA PRO A 147 -26.34 3.19 22.70
C PRO A 147 -27.03 2.00 22.02
#